data_AF-A0A9P6ZLW3-F1
#
_entry.id   AF-A0A9P6ZLW3-F1
#
_cell.length_a   1.000
_cell.length_b   1.000
_cell.length_c   1.000
_cell.angle_alpha   90.00
_cell.angle_beta   90.00
_cell.angle_gamma   90.00
#
_symmetry.space_group_name_H-M   'P 1'
#
loop_
_entity.id
_entity.type
_entity.pdbx_description
1 polymer ?
#
loop_
_entity_poly.entity_id
_entity_poly.type
_entity_poly.pdbx_seq_one_letter_code
_entity_poly.pdbx_strand_id
1 'polypeptide(L)'
;MSEEEAAVGLRWNNNVSVAAIALISYEYLLLLEKEVEYVWKRPWSMMSCLYLVVRYFGLFLAMVCACWGGLLYMPESVSYNLIVLIEWGFSVYFCFAEVILIWRLYAICNQSKLVLNVLVGLFVPIVALQIGTDIYLYSRRSVFSVKEVLTPNTKYCTLSFHIGPMLAIYTSIPIVCYDILLVVLAAATLMRHLKEQRKIKMRPNTYMVMIVHYHIIYFVLNLTNQILLVVLWANIPTPAMSLSELFNGTAPFILAPRLIISIWDTHANDGCVHVSTTFADCMCWTSPPDFEQHELNPCVGHPESTFSIDKDVAEVETA
;
A
#
# COMPACT_ATOMS: atom_id res chain seq x y z
N MET A 1 -21.48 32.00 4.10
CA MET A 1 -20.64 31.51 5.21
C MET A 1 -20.59 32.62 6.25
N SER A 2 -21.07 32.36 7.46
CA SER A 2 -20.93 33.27 8.60
C SER A 2 -19.50 33.19 9.16
N GLU A 3 -19.10 34.18 9.96
CA GLU A 3 -17.79 34.15 10.64
C GLU A 3 -17.68 32.98 11.63
N GLU A 4 -18.80 32.56 12.23
CA GLU A 4 -18.87 31.41 13.13
C GLU A 4 -18.67 30.08 12.38
N GLU A 5 -19.32 29.90 11.22
CA GLU A 5 -19.10 28.73 10.35
C GLU A 5 -17.64 28.62 9.90
N ALA A 6 -17.02 29.76 9.55
CA ALA A 6 -15.61 29.85 9.17
C ALA A 6 -14.67 29.44 10.31
N ALA A 7 -14.90 29.96 11.52
CA ALA A 7 -14.11 29.63 12.71
C ALA A 7 -14.26 28.15 13.12
N VAL A 8 -15.47 27.58 13.01
CA VAL A 8 -15.74 26.17 13.26
C VAL A 8 -14.99 25.29 12.24
N GLY A 9 -15.08 25.60 10.95
CA GLY A 9 -14.36 24.87 9.89
C GLY A 9 -12.84 24.87 10.10
N LEU A 10 -12.26 26.04 10.40
CA LEU A 10 -10.82 26.17 10.70
C LEU A 10 -10.39 25.34 11.92
N ARG A 11 -11.22 25.31 12.98
CA ARG A 11 -10.96 24.49 14.17
C ARG A 11 -11.01 22.98 13.85
N TRP A 12 -11.95 22.55 13.00
CA TRP A 12 -12.00 21.16 12.54
C TRP A 12 -10.76 20.79 11.73
N ASN A 13 -10.35 21.62 10.76
CA ASN A 13 -9.14 21.40 9.97
C ASN A 13 -7.90 21.25 10.88
N ASN A 14 -7.69 22.19 11.80
CA ASN A 14 -6.51 22.16 12.67
C ASN A 14 -6.50 20.94 13.62
N ASN A 15 -7.65 20.53 14.15
CA ASN A 15 -7.76 19.31 14.95
C ASN A 15 -7.46 18.04 14.11
N VAL A 16 -7.98 17.99 12.88
CA VAL A 16 -7.75 16.89 11.92
C VAL A 16 -6.28 16.80 11.54
N SER A 17 -5.63 17.92 11.22
CA SER A 17 -4.19 17.98 10.92
C SER A 17 -3.33 17.45 12.07
N VAL A 18 -3.60 17.88 13.31
CA VAL A 18 -2.85 17.40 14.48
C VAL A 18 -3.08 15.90 14.71
N ALA A 19 -4.33 15.42 14.56
CA ALA A 19 -4.65 13.99 14.65
C ALA A 19 -3.96 13.16 13.56
N ALA A 20 -3.93 13.64 12.31
CA ALA A 20 -3.27 12.99 11.19
C ALA A 20 -1.75 12.89 11.41
N ILE A 21 -1.10 14.00 11.80
CA ILE A 21 0.34 14.03 12.10
C ILE A 21 0.68 13.08 13.24
N ALA A 22 -0.10 13.09 14.33
CA ALA A 22 0.13 12.21 15.48
C ALA A 22 -0.03 10.73 15.11
N LEU A 23 -1.12 10.38 14.42
CA LEU A 23 -1.41 9.02 13.99
C LEU A 23 -0.33 8.49 13.04
N ILE A 24 0.02 9.26 12.00
CA ILE A 24 1.04 8.86 11.03
C ILE A 24 2.42 8.75 11.70
N SER A 25 2.81 9.72 12.55
CA SER A 25 4.11 9.65 13.25
C SER A 25 4.21 8.41 14.13
N TYR A 26 3.14 8.07 14.87
CA TYR A 26 3.06 6.87 15.69
C TYR A 26 3.21 5.59 14.84
N GLU A 27 2.50 5.52 13.71
CA GLU A 27 2.54 4.38 12.79
C GLU A 27 3.91 4.15 12.15
N TYR A 28 4.63 5.24 11.84
CA TYR A 28 5.97 5.15 11.26
C TYR A 28 6.97 4.62 12.29
N LEU A 29 6.92 5.12 13.52
CA LEU A 29 7.76 4.65 14.63
C LEU A 29 7.50 3.18 14.95
N LEU A 30 6.23 2.75 15.02
CA LEU A 30 5.85 1.38 15.33
C LEU A 30 6.31 0.36 14.27
N LEU A 31 6.36 0.77 13.00
CA LEU A 31 6.80 -0.08 11.90
C LEU A 31 8.32 -0.02 11.63
N LEU A 32 9.04 0.96 12.19
CA LEU A 32 10.44 1.24 11.85
C LEU A 32 11.38 0.06 12.16
N GLU A 33 11.20 -0.63 13.29
CA GLU A 33 12.04 -1.77 13.68
C GLU A 33 11.93 -2.91 12.65
N LYS A 34 10.69 -3.31 12.31
CA LYS A 34 10.41 -4.34 11.30
C LYS A 34 10.81 -3.91 9.89
N GLU A 35 10.71 -2.62 9.58
CA GLU A 35 11.21 -2.06 8.32
C GLU A 35 12.73 -2.19 8.21
N VAL A 36 13.47 -1.86 9.28
CA VAL A 36 14.93 -2.04 9.33
C VAL A 36 15.32 -3.50 9.13
N GLU A 37 14.57 -4.44 9.72
CA GLU A 37 14.82 -5.86 9.55
C GLU A 37 14.49 -6.42 8.15
N TYR A 38 13.31 -6.09 7.61
CA TYR A 38 12.80 -6.73 6.40
C TYR A 38 13.11 -5.97 5.10
N VAL A 39 13.42 -4.67 5.18
CA VAL A 39 13.70 -3.82 4.01
C VAL A 39 15.16 -3.39 3.96
N TRP A 40 15.69 -2.83 5.06
CA TRP A 40 17.02 -2.20 5.04
C TRP A 40 18.18 -3.19 5.19
N LYS A 41 18.03 -4.26 5.98
CA LYS A 41 19.04 -5.33 6.12
C LYS A 41 19.04 -6.35 4.98
N ARG A 42 18.05 -6.32 4.06
CA ARG A 42 17.87 -7.30 2.98
C ARG A 42 18.21 -6.70 1.61
N PRO A 43 18.60 -7.51 0.61
CA PRO A 43 18.79 -7.02 -0.76
C PRO A 43 17.49 -6.43 -1.31
N TRP A 44 17.57 -5.25 -1.92
CA TRP A 44 16.37 -4.53 -2.39
C TRP A 44 15.72 -5.24 -3.58
N SER A 45 14.48 -5.67 -3.38
CA SER A 45 13.62 -6.13 -4.48
C SER A 45 12.86 -4.98 -5.12
N MET A 46 12.25 -5.22 -6.29
CA MET A 46 11.32 -4.27 -6.92
C MET A 46 10.14 -3.95 -5.97
N MET A 47 9.66 -4.93 -5.20
CA MET A 47 8.60 -4.74 -4.20
C MET A 47 9.08 -3.92 -3.00
N SER A 48 10.33 -4.09 -2.57
CA SER A 48 10.97 -3.26 -1.54
C SER A 48 11.06 -1.80 -2.00
N CYS A 49 11.44 -1.56 -3.26
CA CYS A 49 11.47 -0.23 -3.85
C CYS A 49 10.06 0.41 -3.91
N LEU A 50 9.05 -0.31 -4.44
CA LEU A 50 7.66 0.18 -4.45
C LEU A 50 7.13 0.47 -3.05
N TYR A 51 7.44 -0.38 -2.06
CA TYR A 51 7.12 -0.16 -0.65
C TYR A 51 7.75 1.14 -0.12
N LEU A 52 9.05 1.34 -0.34
CA LEU A 52 9.77 2.53 0.12
C LEU A 52 9.20 3.80 -0.53
N VAL A 53 8.91 3.77 -1.83
CA VAL A 53 8.26 4.89 -2.54
C VAL A 53 6.90 5.19 -1.92
N VAL A 54 5.98 4.23 -1.86
CA VAL A 54 4.61 4.44 -1.33
C VAL A 54 4.65 4.92 0.13
N ARG A 55 5.55 4.37 0.95
CA ARG A 55 5.75 4.78 2.34
C ARG A 55 6.27 6.22 2.42
N TYR A 56 7.51 6.48 2.03
CA TYR A 56 8.11 7.81 2.26
C TYR A 56 7.47 8.93 1.44
N PHE A 57 6.93 8.64 0.25
CA PHE A 57 6.13 9.61 -0.51
C PHE A 57 4.77 9.87 0.16
N GLY A 58 4.11 8.83 0.67
CA GLY A 58 2.89 8.96 1.45
C GLY A 58 3.07 9.79 2.73
N LEU A 59 4.17 9.56 3.47
CA LEU A 59 4.55 10.40 4.62
C LEU A 59 4.70 11.87 4.24
N PHE A 60 5.42 12.13 3.15
CA PHE A 60 5.64 13.48 2.65
C PHE A 60 4.31 14.17 2.30
N LEU A 61 3.45 13.51 1.52
CA LEU A 61 2.15 14.06 1.13
C LEU A 61 1.24 14.31 2.33
N ALA A 62 1.16 13.38 3.26
CA ALA A 62 0.31 13.53 4.44
C ALA A 62 0.79 14.65 5.37
N MET A 63 2.10 14.82 5.53
CA MET A 63 2.68 15.93 6.30
C MET A 63 2.40 17.28 5.62
N VAL A 64 2.60 17.39 4.31
CA VAL A 64 2.33 18.61 3.54
C VAL A 64 0.83 18.95 3.57
N CYS A 65 -0.04 17.95 3.43
CA CYS A 65 -1.50 18.10 3.54
C CYS A 65 -1.91 18.60 4.94
N ALA A 66 -1.40 17.98 6.01
CA ALA A 66 -1.72 18.40 7.38
C ALA A 66 -1.19 19.80 7.73
N CYS A 67 -0.08 20.24 7.14
CA CYS A 67 0.40 21.62 7.29
C CYS A 67 -0.47 22.67 6.57
N TRP A 68 -1.27 22.26 5.57
CA TRP A 68 -2.11 23.13 4.77
C TRP A 68 -3.47 23.41 5.47
N GLY A 69 -4.24 24.38 4.94
CA GLY A 69 -5.60 24.70 5.39
C GLY A 69 -5.76 25.49 6.70
N GLY A 70 -4.72 25.59 7.55
CA GLY A 70 -4.81 26.45 8.75
C GLY A 70 -3.81 26.22 9.88
N LEU A 71 -3.09 25.09 9.90
CA LEU A 71 -2.14 24.78 10.98
C LEU A 71 -0.93 25.72 10.99
N LEU A 72 -0.48 26.13 9.80
CA LEU A 72 0.60 27.10 9.59
C LEU A 72 0.09 28.24 8.70
N TYR A 73 0.44 29.48 9.04
CA TYR A 73 0.20 30.61 8.13
C TYR A 73 1.10 30.51 6.91
N MET A 74 0.51 30.61 5.71
CA MET A 74 1.21 30.58 4.44
C MET A 74 0.60 31.64 3.52
N PRO A 75 1.42 32.41 2.76
CA PRO A 75 0.90 33.36 1.79
C PRO A 75 0.22 32.64 0.62
N GLU A 76 -0.73 33.31 -0.02
CA GLU A 76 -1.57 32.75 -1.10
C GLU A 76 -0.75 32.05 -2.20
N SER A 77 0.37 32.65 -2.61
CA SER A 77 1.26 32.10 -3.64
C SER A 77 1.92 30.77 -3.23
N VAL A 78 2.30 30.62 -1.95
CA VAL A 78 2.87 29.36 -1.43
C VAL A 78 1.76 28.33 -1.27
N SER A 79 0.61 28.73 -0.72
CA SER A 79 -0.56 27.87 -0.59
C SER A 79 -1.04 27.30 -1.93
N TYR A 80 -1.08 28.12 -3.00
CA TYR A 80 -1.41 27.68 -4.36
C TYR A 80 -0.42 26.65 -4.92
N ASN A 81 0.90 26.85 -4.73
CA ASN A 81 1.89 25.87 -5.19
C ASN A 81 1.84 24.57 -4.36
N LEU A 82 1.58 24.66 -3.05
CA LEU A 82 1.47 23.48 -2.18
C LEU A 82 0.23 22.64 -2.48
N ILE A 83 -0.93 23.24 -2.71
CA ILE A 83 -2.13 22.46 -3.04
C ILE A 83 -2.00 21.81 -4.42
N VAL A 84 -1.40 22.48 -5.41
CA VAL A 84 -1.06 21.84 -6.70
C VAL A 84 -0.10 20.67 -6.48
N LEU A 85 0.91 20.80 -5.61
CA LEU A 85 1.82 19.72 -5.26
C LEU A 85 1.12 18.54 -4.55
N ILE A 86 0.18 18.83 -3.65
CA ILE A 86 -0.63 17.83 -2.92
C ILE A 86 -1.47 17.03 -3.91
N GLU A 87 -2.25 17.70 -4.76
CA GLU A 87 -3.16 17.06 -5.72
C GLU A 87 -2.41 16.18 -6.73
N TRP A 88 -1.37 16.72 -7.39
CA TRP A 88 -0.51 15.93 -8.28
C TRP A 88 0.19 14.79 -7.55
N GLY A 89 0.55 15.02 -6.29
CA GLY A 89 1.13 14.02 -5.41
C GLY A 89 0.19 12.86 -5.13
N PHE A 90 -1.08 13.13 -4.81
CA PHE A 90 -2.11 12.11 -4.65
C PHE A 90 -2.32 11.29 -5.93
N SER A 91 -2.36 11.93 -7.11
CA SER A 91 -2.48 11.20 -8.39
C SER A 91 -1.28 10.28 -8.66
N VAL A 92 -0.06 10.73 -8.37
CA VAL A 92 1.16 9.89 -8.49
C VAL A 92 1.14 8.76 -7.46
N TYR A 93 0.76 9.04 -6.21
CA TYR A 93 0.64 8.04 -5.15
C TYR A 93 -0.38 6.96 -5.51
N PHE A 94 -1.55 7.37 -6.02
CA PHE A 94 -2.60 6.46 -6.47
C PHE A 94 -2.09 5.53 -7.59
N CYS A 95 -1.32 6.06 -8.56
CA CYS A 95 -0.71 5.23 -9.60
C CYS A 95 0.21 4.14 -9.01
N PHE A 96 1.02 4.45 -7.99
CA PHE A 96 1.87 3.46 -7.32
C PHE A 96 1.06 2.46 -6.48
N ALA A 97 0.02 2.91 -5.77
CA ALA A 97 -0.87 2.05 -4.99
C ALA A 97 -1.58 1.01 -5.87
N GLU A 98 -2.11 1.44 -7.02
CA GLU A 98 -2.74 0.54 -8.00
C GLU A 98 -1.76 -0.44 -8.65
N VAL A 99 -0.54 0.01 -8.99
CA VAL A 99 0.50 -0.91 -9.46
C VAL A 99 0.80 -2.01 -8.42
N ILE A 100 0.81 -1.67 -7.12
CA ILE A 100 0.95 -2.67 -6.05
C ILE A 100 -0.28 -3.61 -5.98
N LEU A 101 -1.51 -3.09 -6.15
CA LEU A 101 -2.73 -3.91 -6.17
C LEU A 101 -2.76 -4.88 -7.35
N ILE A 102 -2.46 -4.40 -8.57
CA ILE A 102 -2.35 -5.22 -9.78
C ILE A 102 -1.28 -6.29 -9.62
N TRP A 103 -0.12 -5.93 -9.05
CA TRP A 103 0.98 -6.88 -8.79
C TRP A 103 0.59 -7.96 -7.77
N ARG A 104 -0.10 -7.57 -6.69
CA ARG A 104 -0.63 -8.51 -5.68
C ARG A 104 -1.69 -9.44 -6.28
N LEU A 105 -2.61 -8.91 -7.08
CA LEU A 105 -3.63 -9.71 -7.74
C LEU A 105 -3.01 -10.66 -8.79
N TYR A 106 -1.98 -10.22 -9.52
CA TYR A 106 -1.22 -11.07 -10.44
C TYR A 106 -0.57 -12.27 -9.74
N ALA A 107 0.06 -12.05 -8.57
CA ALA A 107 0.62 -13.13 -7.76
C ALA A 107 -0.46 -14.10 -7.25
N ILE A 108 -1.62 -13.58 -6.82
CA ILE A 108 -2.76 -14.39 -6.36
C ILE A 108 -3.39 -15.20 -7.51
N CYS A 109 -3.51 -14.63 -8.71
CA CYS A 109 -4.03 -15.30 -9.90
C CYS A 109 -2.99 -16.21 -10.60
N ASN A 110 -2.13 -16.87 -9.82
CA ASN A 110 -1.11 -17.82 -10.26
C ASN A 110 -0.26 -17.30 -11.46
N GLN A 111 0.13 -16.03 -11.40
CA GLN A 111 1.02 -15.37 -12.39
C GLN A 111 0.52 -15.43 -13.85
N SER A 112 -0.80 -15.53 -14.06
CA SER A 112 -1.40 -15.55 -15.40
C SER A 112 -1.15 -14.23 -16.15
N LYS A 113 -0.27 -14.27 -17.16
CA LYS A 113 0.06 -13.12 -18.03
C LYS A 113 -1.17 -12.54 -18.73
N LEU A 114 -2.18 -13.36 -19.01
CA LEU A 114 -3.45 -12.90 -19.58
C LEU A 114 -4.20 -11.98 -18.63
N VAL A 115 -4.27 -12.32 -17.33
CA VAL A 115 -4.92 -11.48 -16.31
C VAL A 115 -4.16 -10.16 -16.17
N LEU A 116 -2.83 -10.20 -16.10
CA LEU A 116 -2.00 -8.99 -16.02
C LEU A 116 -2.21 -8.07 -17.23
N ASN A 117 -2.19 -8.60 -18.45
CA ASN A 117 -2.38 -7.82 -19.66
C ASN A 117 -3.78 -7.17 -19.72
N VAL A 118 -4.83 -7.86 -19.26
CA VAL A 118 -6.19 -7.30 -19.17
C VAL A 118 -6.25 -6.19 -18.12
N LEU A 119 -5.69 -6.42 -16.92
CA LEU A 119 -5.69 -5.43 -15.84
C LEU A 119 -4.93 -4.15 -16.22
N VAL A 120 -3.72 -4.29 -16.80
CA VAL A 120 -2.90 -3.16 -17.26
C VAL A 120 -3.57 -2.46 -18.44
N GLY A 121 -4.14 -3.21 -19.39
CA GLY A 121 -4.87 -2.66 -20.54
C GLY A 121 -6.10 -1.84 -20.15
N LEU A 122 -6.76 -2.18 -19.05
CA LEU A 122 -7.85 -1.40 -18.47
C LEU A 122 -7.35 -0.21 -17.63
N PHE A 123 -6.21 -0.36 -16.93
CA PHE A 123 -5.67 0.68 -16.06
C PHE A 123 -5.06 1.87 -16.81
N VAL A 124 -4.30 1.61 -17.89
CA VAL A 124 -3.65 2.68 -18.69
C VAL A 124 -4.60 3.78 -19.18
N PRO A 125 -5.78 3.50 -19.79
CA PRO A 125 -6.71 4.55 -20.20
C PRO A 125 -7.35 5.29 -19.02
N ILE A 126 -7.52 4.64 -17.86
CA ILE A 126 -8.02 5.28 -16.64
C ILE A 126 -7.00 6.30 -16.13
N VAL A 127 -5.72 5.91 -16.05
CA VAL A 127 -4.62 6.82 -15.67
C VAL A 127 -4.49 7.99 -16.65
N ALA A 128 -4.62 7.74 -17.96
CA ALA A 128 -4.58 8.80 -18.96
C ALA A 128 -5.74 9.80 -18.81
N LEU A 129 -6.95 9.31 -18.50
CA LEU A 129 -8.11 10.16 -18.20
C LEU A 129 -7.91 10.98 -16.91
N GLN A 130 -7.37 10.36 -15.85
CA GLN A 130 -7.07 11.02 -14.59
C GLN A 130 -6.06 12.17 -14.79
N ILE A 131 -4.89 11.88 -15.38
CA ILE A 131 -3.85 12.88 -15.65
C ILE A 131 -4.38 14.02 -16.53
N GLY A 132 -5.18 13.71 -17.56
CA GLY A 132 -5.80 14.73 -18.40
C GLY A 132 -6.76 15.65 -17.62
N THR A 133 -7.45 15.10 -16.63
CA THR A 133 -8.37 15.84 -15.75
C THR A 133 -7.59 16.71 -14.75
N ASP A 134 -6.54 16.18 -14.13
CA ASP A 134 -5.67 16.90 -13.20
C ASP A 134 -4.97 18.09 -13.89
N ILE A 135 -4.50 17.90 -15.13
CA ILE A 135 -3.99 18.99 -15.97
C ILE A 135 -5.07 20.05 -16.21
N TYR A 136 -6.30 19.65 -16.51
CA TYR A 136 -7.39 20.58 -16.78
C TYR A 136 -7.81 21.39 -15.53
N LEU A 137 -7.93 20.73 -14.38
CA LEU A 137 -8.37 21.33 -13.13
C LEU A 137 -7.29 22.19 -12.47
N TYR A 138 -6.07 21.66 -12.32
CA TYR A 138 -5.05 22.26 -11.46
C TYR A 138 -4.05 23.16 -12.20
N SER A 139 -3.84 22.98 -13.51
CA SER A 139 -2.94 23.84 -14.30
C SER A 139 -3.54 25.24 -14.61
N ARG A 140 -4.85 25.43 -14.40
CA ARG A 140 -5.57 26.65 -14.80
C ARG A 140 -6.12 27.44 -13.61
N ARG A 141 -5.53 28.61 -13.32
CA ARG A 141 -6.05 29.59 -12.34
C ARG A 141 -7.48 30.08 -12.62
N SER A 142 -7.99 29.89 -13.85
CA SER A 142 -9.39 30.22 -14.20
C SER A 142 -10.40 29.15 -13.74
N VAL A 143 -9.94 27.95 -13.42
CA VAL A 143 -10.76 26.80 -12.97
C VAL A 143 -10.70 26.68 -11.45
N PHE A 144 -9.50 26.86 -10.91
CA PHE A 144 -9.20 26.69 -9.49
C PHE A 144 -8.41 27.91 -8.97
N SER A 145 -8.80 28.43 -7.80
CA SER A 145 -8.10 29.53 -7.12
C SER A 145 -8.01 29.30 -5.61
N VAL A 146 -6.92 29.77 -5.00
CA VAL A 146 -6.76 29.87 -3.54
C VAL A 146 -7.11 31.29 -3.12
N LYS A 147 -7.88 31.46 -2.04
CA LYS A 147 -8.19 32.77 -1.48
C LYS A 147 -7.70 32.85 -0.04
N GLU A 148 -6.96 33.92 0.29
CA GLU A 148 -6.69 34.28 1.69
C GLU A 148 -7.97 34.84 2.33
N VAL A 149 -8.42 34.20 3.41
CA VAL A 149 -9.53 34.69 4.23
C VAL A 149 -8.96 35.39 5.44
N LEU A 150 -9.23 36.69 5.54
CA LEU A 150 -8.87 37.53 6.67
C LEU A 150 -10.07 37.64 7.62
N THR A 151 -9.98 36.96 8.76
CA THR A 151 -10.87 37.19 9.91
C THR A 151 -10.14 38.02 10.97
N PRO A 152 -10.84 38.68 11.92
CA PRO A 152 -10.19 39.51 12.94
C PRO A 152 -9.13 38.78 13.79
N ASN A 153 -9.30 37.47 13.98
CA ASN A 153 -8.45 36.65 14.84
C ASN A 153 -7.49 35.74 14.05
N THR A 154 -7.79 35.38 12.79
CA THR A 154 -6.98 34.42 12.04
C THR A 154 -6.96 34.70 10.53
N LYS A 155 -5.78 34.47 9.92
CA LYS A 155 -5.60 34.44 8.47
C LYS A 155 -5.37 32.99 8.04
N TYR A 156 -6.12 32.52 7.05
CA TYR A 156 -5.97 31.18 6.49
C TYR A 156 -6.28 31.18 4.99
N CYS A 157 -5.79 30.17 4.27
CA CYS A 157 -6.11 29.99 2.86
C CYS A 157 -7.25 28.99 2.70
N THR A 158 -8.15 29.24 1.74
CA THR A 158 -9.20 28.30 1.36
C THR A 158 -9.21 28.01 -0.15
N LEU A 159 -9.64 26.80 -0.50
CA LEU A 159 -9.75 26.27 -1.85
C LEU A 159 -11.08 26.73 -2.49
N SER A 160 -11.04 27.32 -3.68
CA SER A 160 -12.25 27.79 -4.38
C SER A 160 -12.23 27.29 -5.83
N PHE A 161 -13.15 26.39 -6.15
CA PHE A 161 -13.41 25.98 -7.54
C PHE A 161 -14.41 26.92 -8.21
N HIS A 162 -14.09 27.35 -9.42
CA HIS A 162 -14.94 28.18 -10.27
C HIS A 162 -15.79 27.34 -11.26
N ILE A 163 -15.49 26.06 -11.40
CA ILE A 163 -16.25 25.07 -12.19
C ILE A 163 -16.95 24.10 -11.22
N GLY A 164 -18.13 23.63 -11.60
CA GLY A 164 -18.89 22.67 -10.80
C GLY A 164 -18.22 21.28 -10.70
N PRO A 165 -18.52 20.49 -9.66
CA PRO A 165 -17.82 19.23 -9.33
C PRO A 165 -18.01 18.10 -10.36
N MET A 166 -18.92 18.28 -11.33
CA MET A 166 -19.33 17.27 -12.31
C MET A 166 -18.15 16.60 -13.03
N LEU A 167 -17.12 17.36 -13.44
CA LEU A 167 -15.99 16.78 -14.19
C LEU A 167 -15.25 15.73 -13.34
N ALA A 168 -14.86 16.10 -12.11
CA ALA A 168 -14.17 15.21 -11.18
C ALA A 168 -15.02 13.98 -10.79
N ILE A 169 -16.33 14.18 -10.59
CA ILE A 169 -17.25 13.06 -10.31
C ILE A 169 -17.28 12.06 -11.49
N TYR A 170 -17.43 12.54 -12.73
CA TYR A 170 -17.51 11.66 -13.90
C TYR A 170 -16.20 10.91 -14.17
N THR A 171 -15.04 11.54 -13.93
CA THR A 171 -13.72 10.93 -14.17
C THR A 171 -13.35 9.89 -13.12
N SER A 172 -13.91 9.99 -11.91
CA SER A 172 -13.72 9.00 -10.84
C SER A 172 -14.61 7.75 -10.96
N ILE A 173 -15.68 7.78 -11.76
CA ILE A 173 -16.54 6.59 -11.95
C ILE A 173 -15.76 5.40 -12.53
N PRO A 174 -14.96 5.53 -13.61
CA PRO A 174 -14.10 4.45 -14.11
C PRO A 174 -13.14 3.88 -13.06
N ILE A 175 -12.59 4.73 -12.18
CA ILE A 175 -11.69 4.33 -11.09
C ILE A 175 -12.44 3.44 -10.10
N VAL A 176 -13.58 3.88 -9.58
CA VAL A 176 -14.41 3.10 -8.65
C VAL A 176 -14.87 1.77 -9.29
N CYS A 177 -15.22 1.77 -10.58
CA CYS A 177 -15.54 0.54 -11.31
C CYS A 177 -14.35 -0.42 -11.43
N TYR A 178 -13.13 0.10 -11.58
CA TYR A 178 -11.90 -0.70 -11.63
C TYR A 178 -11.56 -1.31 -10.27
N ASP A 179 -11.65 -0.55 -9.18
CA ASP A 179 -11.49 -1.04 -7.82
C ASP A 179 -12.49 -2.16 -7.48
N ILE A 180 -13.77 -1.99 -7.86
CA ILE A 180 -14.79 -3.04 -7.72
C ILE A 180 -14.38 -4.31 -8.49
N LEU A 181 -13.86 -4.17 -9.71
CA LEU A 181 -13.35 -5.30 -10.50
C LEU A 181 -12.17 -5.99 -9.81
N LEU A 182 -11.23 -5.24 -9.22
CA LEU A 182 -10.11 -5.80 -8.45
C LEU A 182 -10.60 -6.57 -7.21
N VAL A 183 -11.52 -5.99 -6.42
CA VAL A 183 -12.15 -6.63 -5.25
C VAL A 183 -12.83 -7.94 -5.66
N VAL A 184 -13.63 -7.91 -6.74
CA VAL A 184 -14.36 -9.08 -7.24
C VAL A 184 -13.41 -10.18 -7.72
N LEU A 185 -12.35 -9.84 -8.45
CA LEU A 185 -11.35 -10.82 -8.91
C LEU A 185 -10.54 -11.42 -7.76
N ALA A 186 -10.17 -10.62 -6.75
CA ALA A 186 -9.49 -11.10 -5.55
C ALA A 186 -10.39 -12.08 -4.77
N ALA A 187 -11.65 -11.70 -4.53
CA ALA A 187 -12.63 -12.55 -3.86
C ALA A 187 -12.94 -13.84 -4.64
N ALA A 188 -13.12 -13.76 -5.97
CA ALA A 188 -13.37 -14.92 -6.82
C ALA A 188 -12.19 -15.90 -6.82
N THR A 189 -10.95 -15.39 -6.85
CA THR A 189 -9.74 -16.23 -6.81
C THR A 189 -9.58 -16.92 -5.46
N LEU A 190 -9.81 -16.21 -4.34
CA LEU A 190 -9.85 -16.83 -3.00
C LEU A 190 -10.93 -17.93 -2.94
N MET A 191 -12.16 -17.63 -3.35
CA MET A 191 -13.28 -18.59 -3.29
C MET A 191 -13.01 -19.83 -4.15
N ARG A 192 -12.33 -19.66 -5.29
CA ARG A 192 -11.87 -20.78 -6.11
C ARG A 192 -10.85 -21.64 -5.36
N HIS A 193 -9.81 -21.05 -4.77
CA HIS A 193 -8.78 -21.82 -4.06
C HIS A 193 -9.30 -22.49 -2.78
N LEU A 194 -10.17 -21.84 -2.00
CA LEU A 194 -10.84 -22.47 -0.86
C LEU A 194 -11.70 -23.66 -1.31
N LYS A 195 -12.38 -23.56 -2.46
CA LYS A 195 -13.16 -24.67 -3.04
C LYS A 195 -12.28 -25.80 -3.56
N GLU A 196 -11.11 -25.49 -4.13
CA GLU A 196 -10.11 -26.46 -4.58
C GLU A 196 -9.49 -27.20 -3.39
N GLN A 197 -9.01 -26.49 -2.35
CA GLN A 197 -8.48 -27.11 -1.13
C GLN A 197 -9.53 -27.97 -0.40
N ARG A 198 -10.79 -27.51 -0.31
CA ARG A 198 -11.88 -28.29 0.31
C ARG A 198 -12.14 -29.63 -0.39
N LYS A 199 -11.94 -29.72 -1.71
CA LYS A 199 -12.02 -31.00 -2.45
C LYS A 199 -10.89 -31.95 -2.10
N ILE A 200 -9.70 -31.42 -1.83
CA ILE A 200 -8.47 -32.19 -1.56
C ILE A 200 -8.39 -32.64 -0.09
N LYS A 201 -9.31 -32.19 0.78
CA LYS A 201 -9.28 -32.39 2.26
C LYS A 201 -8.02 -31.85 2.96
N MET A 202 -7.18 -31.08 2.26
CA MET A 202 -6.10 -30.31 2.87
C MET A 202 -6.69 -29.29 3.86
N ARG A 203 -6.14 -29.22 5.07
CA ARG A 203 -6.42 -28.10 5.98
C ARG A 203 -5.74 -26.85 5.42
N PRO A 204 -6.44 -25.71 5.25
CA PRO A 204 -5.77 -24.45 4.94
C PRO A 204 -4.83 -24.10 6.09
N ASN A 205 -3.60 -23.69 5.80
CA ASN A 205 -2.74 -23.08 6.80
C ASN A 205 -3.40 -21.77 7.29
N THR A 206 -3.56 -21.62 8.61
CA THR A 206 -4.18 -20.44 9.25
C THR A 206 -3.52 -19.14 8.78
N TYR A 207 -2.19 -19.13 8.60
CA TYR A 207 -1.45 -17.97 8.12
C TYR A 207 -1.82 -17.59 6.67
N MET A 208 -2.01 -18.57 5.79
CA MET A 208 -2.45 -18.33 4.40
C MET A 208 -3.85 -17.67 4.38
N VAL A 209 -4.78 -18.17 5.19
CA VAL A 209 -6.14 -17.57 5.30
C VAL A 209 -6.05 -16.14 5.85
N MET A 210 -5.22 -15.92 6.87
CA MET A 210 -4.99 -14.62 7.47
C MET A 210 -4.40 -13.61 6.48
N ILE A 211 -3.37 -14.00 5.70
CA ILE A 211 -2.77 -13.17 4.66
C ILE A 211 -3.82 -12.76 3.63
N VAL A 212 -4.57 -13.70 3.04
CA VAL A 212 -5.55 -13.33 2.00
C VAL A 212 -6.72 -12.51 2.56
N HIS A 213 -7.10 -12.72 3.83
CA HIS A 213 -8.08 -11.87 4.51
C HIS A 213 -7.59 -10.41 4.61
N TYR A 214 -6.33 -10.19 5.02
CA TYR A 214 -5.74 -8.85 5.04
C TYR A 214 -5.62 -8.22 3.64
N HIS A 215 -5.32 -9.01 2.60
CA HIS A 215 -5.37 -8.52 1.22
C HIS A 215 -6.78 -8.01 0.84
N ILE A 216 -7.84 -8.77 1.12
CA ILE A 216 -9.23 -8.36 0.82
C ILE A 216 -9.62 -7.11 1.60
N ILE A 217 -9.25 -7.01 2.88
CA ILE A 217 -9.45 -5.80 3.68
C ILE A 217 -8.80 -4.59 2.99
N TYR A 218 -7.58 -4.74 2.47
CA TYR A 218 -6.89 -3.65 1.77
C TYR A 218 -7.58 -3.25 0.45
N PHE A 219 -8.02 -4.20 -0.39
CA PHE A 219 -8.82 -3.88 -1.59
C PHE A 219 -10.12 -3.14 -1.22
N VAL A 220 -10.82 -3.57 -0.17
CA VAL A 220 -12.06 -2.93 0.30
C VAL A 220 -11.81 -1.53 0.86
N LEU A 221 -10.69 -1.31 1.55
CA LEU A 221 -10.33 0.01 2.09
C LEU A 221 -9.85 0.98 0.99
N ASN A 222 -9.17 0.50 -0.07
CA ASN A 222 -8.88 1.29 -1.27
C ASN A 222 -10.18 1.76 -1.96
N LEU A 223 -11.11 0.83 -2.18
CA LEU A 223 -12.44 1.13 -2.73
C LEU A 223 -13.20 2.13 -1.83
N THR A 224 -13.13 1.96 -0.51
CA THR A 224 -13.76 2.89 0.45
C THR A 224 -13.16 4.29 0.35
N ASN A 225 -11.83 4.39 0.23
CA ASN A 225 -11.11 5.64 0.01
C ASN A 225 -11.58 6.35 -1.28
N GLN A 226 -11.71 5.60 -2.38
CA GLN A 226 -12.19 6.17 -3.64
C GLN A 226 -13.65 6.62 -3.58
N ILE A 227 -14.52 5.86 -2.92
CA ILE A 227 -15.92 6.27 -2.71
C ILE A 227 -15.98 7.55 -1.86
N LEU A 228 -15.20 7.65 -0.78
CA LEU A 228 -15.14 8.85 0.05
C LEU A 228 -14.58 10.06 -0.71
N LEU A 229 -13.56 9.86 -1.56
CA LEU A 229 -13.03 10.91 -2.44
C LEU A 229 -14.10 11.43 -3.42
N VAL A 230 -14.94 10.56 -3.98
CA VAL A 230 -16.09 10.99 -4.81
C VAL A 230 -17.16 11.71 -3.99
N VAL A 231 -17.42 11.26 -2.75
CA VAL A 231 -18.40 11.88 -1.85
C VAL A 231 -17.97 13.28 -1.36
N LEU A 232 -16.66 13.57 -1.28
CA LEU A 232 -16.15 14.93 -1.02
C LEU A 232 -16.60 15.96 -2.08
N TRP A 233 -16.84 15.52 -3.32
CA TRP A 233 -17.36 16.37 -4.40
C TRP A 233 -18.89 16.55 -4.36
N ALA A 234 -19.60 15.80 -3.52
CA ALA A 234 -21.00 16.05 -3.21
C ALA A 234 -21.11 17.10 -2.08
N ASN A 235 -22.20 17.88 -2.07
CA ASN A 235 -22.44 18.90 -1.04
C ASN A 235 -22.78 18.26 0.33
N ILE A 236 -21.76 17.82 1.05
CA ILE A 236 -21.85 17.22 2.39
C ILE A 236 -21.54 18.25 3.50
N PRO A 237 -22.01 18.05 4.75
CA PRO A 237 -21.71 18.93 5.87
C PRO A 237 -20.21 18.94 6.23
N THR A 238 -19.69 20.10 6.66
CA THR A 238 -18.27 20.30 6.99
C THR A 238 -17.65 19.24 7.91
N PRO A 239 -18.31 18.76 8.99
CA PRO A 239 -17.74 17.71 9.84
C PRO A 239 -17.55 16.37 9.11
N ALA A 240 -18.45 16.02 8.19
CA ALA A 240 -18.34 14.81 7.38
C ALA A 240 -17.25 14.95 6.30
N MET A 241 -17.09 16.15 5.74
CA MET A 241 -16.00 16.50 4.83
C MET A 241 -14.65 16.33 5.52
N SER A 242 -14.40 16.99 6.65
CA SER A 242 -13.11 16.89 7.35
C SER A 242 -12.79 15.51 7.93
N LEU A 243 -13.80 14.70 8.27
CA LEU A 243 -13.58 13.28 8.62
C LEU A 243 -13.23 12.43 7.40
N SER A 244 -13.79 12.72 6.23
CA SER A 244 -13.46 12.03 4.97
C SER A 244 -12.07 12.43 4.47
N GLU A 245 -11.69 13.71 4.61
CA GLU A 245 -10.33 14.22 4.38
C GLU A 245 -9.32 13.54 5.33
N LEU A 246 -9.63 13.43 6.63
CA LEU A 246 -8.79 12.71 7.60
C LEU A 246 -8.59 11.25 7.18
N PHE A 247 -9.66 10.56 6.78
CA PHE A 247 -9.57 9.17 6.33
C PHE A 247 -8.72 9.06 5.06
N ASN A 248 -9.00 9.86 4.03
CA ASN A 248 -8.29 9.85 2.76
C ASN A 248 -6.80 10.25 2.93
N GLY A 249 -6.51 11.17 3.85
CA GLY A 249 -5.17 11.65 4.17
C GLY A 249 -4.38 10.79 5.16
N THR A 250 -4.93 9.68 5.66
CA THR A 250 -4.23 8.79 6.63
C THR A 250 -4.32 7.31 6.29
N ALA A 251 -5.52 6.81 5.95
CA ALA A 251 -5.78 5.38 5.82
C ALA A 251 -4.90 4.72 4.73
N PRO A 252 -4.80 5.24 3.48
CA PRO A 252 -3.95 4.61 2.46
C PRO A 252 -2.48 4.49 2.89
N PHE A 253 -1.95 5.52 3.54
CA PHE A 253 -0.55 5.64 3.95
C PHE A 253 -0.18 4.74 5.13
N ILE A 254 -1.15 4.35 5.95
CA ILE A 254 -0.96 3.47 7.11
C ILE A 254 -1.19 2.00 6.72
N LEU A 255 -2.26 1.73 5.96
CA LEU A 255 -2.68 0.37 5.65
C LEU A 255 -1.75 -0.35 4.68
N ALA A 256 -1.24 0.34 3.64
CA ALA A 256 -0.35 -0.31 2.67
C ALA A 256 0.97 -0.78 3.32
N PRO A 257 1.69 0.05 4.12
CA PRO A 257 2.92 -0.40 4.76
C PRO A 257 2.70 -1.47 5.84
N ARG A 258 1.62 -1.37 6.63
CA ARG A 258 1.24 -2.40 7.63
C ARG A 258 1.02 -3.76 6.99
N LEU A 259 0.25 -3.82 5.89
CA LEU A 259 -0.02 -5.05 5.16
C LEU A 259 1.27 -5.68 4.63
N ILE A 260 2.17 -4.87 4.06
CA ILE A 260 3.42 -5.35 3.48
C ILE A 260 4.35 -5.92 4.57
N ILE A 261 4.54 -5.21 5.68
CA ILE A 261 5.36 -5.69 6.81
C ILE A 261 4.76 -6.94 7.47
N SER A 262 3.44 -6.98 7.69
CA SER A 262 2.75 -8.13 8.31
C SER A 262 3.04 -9.44 7.55
N ILE A 263 3.04 -9.39 6.21
CA ILE A 263 3.35 -10.55 5.36
C ILE A 263 4.82 -10.99 5.53
N TRP A 264 5.77 -10.04 5.51
CA TRP A 264 7.19 -10.37 5.72
C TRP A 264 7.46 -10.94 7.11
N ASP A 265 6.77 -10.44 8.13
CA ASP A 265 6.84 -10.90 9.51
C ASP A 265 6.34 -12.34 9.67
N THR A 266 5.19 -12.67 9.05
CA THR A 266 4.69 -14.06 9.05
C THR A 266 5.68 -15.02 8.37
N HIS A 267 6.31 -14.63 7.26
CA HIS A 267 7.27 -15.49 6.54
C HIS A 267 8.62 -15.64 7.26
N ALA A 268 9.05 -14.66 8.05
CA ALA A 268 10.25 -14.76 8.85
C ALA A 268 10.12 -15.82 9.97
N ASN A 269 8.91 -15.96 10.54
CA ASN A 269 8.64 -16.90 11.62
C ASN A 269 8.35 -18.34 11.13
N ASP A 270 7.89 -18.53 9.90
CA ASP A 270 7.56 -19.85 9.31
C ASP A 270 8.80 -20.69 8.89
N GLY A 271 10.02 -20.29 9.27
CA GLY A 271 11.24 -21.08 9.06
C GLY A 271 11.69 -21.21 7.58
N CYS A 272 11.08 -20.46 6.65
CA CYS A 272 11.50 -20.44 5.25
C CYS A 272 12.89 -19.77 5.09
N VAL A 273 13.94 -20.59 5.09
CA VAL A 273 15.36 -20.20 4.91
C VAL A 273 15.63 -19.47 3.57
N HIS A 274 14.67 -19.48 2.63
CA HIS A 274 14.70 -18.66 1.43
C HIS A 274 13.41 -17.84 1.25
N VAL A 275 13.32 -16.72 1.96
CA VAL A 275 12.44 -15.60 1.55
C VAL A 275 13.06 -14.96 0.31
N SER A 276 12.69 -15.47 -0.86
CA SER A 276 13.15 -14.98 -2.16
C SER A 276 12.82 -13.49 -2.35
N THR A 277 13.61 -12.83 -3.19
CA THR A 277 13.47 -11.42 -3.58
C THR A 277 12.23 -11.14 -4.44
N THR A 278 11.33 -12.11 -4.65
CA THR A 278 10.09 -11.90 -5.38
C THR A 278 8.87 -12.29 -4.54
N PHE A 279 7.83 -11.44 -4.56
CA PHE A 279 6.52 -11.75 -3.96
C PHE A 279 5.86 -13.01 -4.59
N ALA A 280 6.32 -13.39 -5.78
CA ALA A 280 5.94 -14.60 -6.50
C ALA A 280 6.33 -15.90 -5.75
N ASP A 281 7.48 -15.90 -5.07
CA ASP A 281 7.99 -17.08 -4.35
C ASP A 281 7.57 -17.09 -2.87
N CYS A 282 7.13 -15.95 -2.31
CA CYS A 282 6.61 -15.88 -0.93
C CYS A 282 5.33 -16.71 -0.72
N MET A 283 4.60 -17.05 -1.79
CA MET A 283 3.38 -17.85 -1.68
C MET A 283 3.71 -19.35 -1.71
N CYS A 284 4.31 -19.85 -0.63
CA CYS A 284 4.33 -21.29 -0.33
C CYS A 284 2.91 -21.77 0.06
N TRP A 285 2.11 -22.14 -0.93
CA TRP A 285 0.70 -22.55 -0.79
C TRP A 285 0.46 -23.83 0.04
N THR A 286 1.52 -24.52 0.45
CA THR A 286 1.46 -25.85 1.07
C THR A 286 2.53 -26.02 2.15
N SER A 287 2.09 -26.21 3.39
CA SER A 287 2.79 -27.13 4.30
C SER A 287 2.37 -28.55 3.90
N PRO A 288 3.29 -29.51 3.69
CA PRO A 288 2.89 -30.91 3.62
C PRO A 288 2.25 -31.30 4.97
N PRO A 289 1.30 -32.25 5.01
CA PRO A 289 0.83 -32.77 6.29
C PRO A 289 1.99 -33.49 6.97
N ASP A 290 2.32 -33.07 8.19
CA ASP A 290 3.20 -33.85 9.07
C ASP A 290 2.55 -35.22 9.28
N PHE A 291 3.10 -36.24 8.64
CA PHE A 291 2.84 -37.61 9.01
C PHE A 291 3.57 -37.85 10.34
N GLU A 292 2.81 -37.80 11.43
CA GLU A 292 3.25 -38.36 12.71
C GLU A 292 3.60 -39.85 12.51
N GLN A 293 4.88 -40.14 12.29
CA GLN A 293 5.45 -41.45 12.58
C GLN A 293 6.25 -41.34 13.86
N HIS A 294 5.62 -41.81 14.93
CA HIS A 294 6.25 -42.05 16.21
C HIS A 294 7.34 -43.13 16.11
N GLU A 295 8.38 -42.91 16.90
CA GLU A 295 9.21 -43.89 17.60
C GLU A 295 10.52 -44.48 17.04
N LEU A 296 11.46 -44.58 18.00
CA LEU A 296 12.73 -45.31 18.09
C LEU A 296 13.96 -44.87 17.25
N ASN A 297 14.79 -44.05 17.91
CA ASN A 297 16.25 -44.23 17.96
C ASN A 297 16.59 -45.64 18.53
N PRO A 298 17.69 -46.32 18.13
CA PRO A 298 19.04 -45.79 18.37
C PRO A 298 20.07 -45.96 17.25
N CYS A 299 21.02 -45.01 17.19
CA CYS A 299 22.22 -45.10 16.38
C CYS A 299 23.17 -46.20 16.89
N VAL A 300 23.35 -47.28 16.12
CA VAL A 300 24.42 -48.28 16.28
C VAL A 300 24.88 -48.71 14.88
N GLY A 301 26.20 -48.76 14.63
CA GLY A 301 26.76 -49.39 13.43
C GLY A 301 27.87 -48.61 12.73
N HIS A 302 29.09 -48.70 13.28
CA HIS A 302 30.30 -48.52 12.46
C HIS A 302 30.34 -49.59 11.35
N PRO A 303 31.07 -49.32 10.26
CA PRO A 303 31.95 -50.36 9.73
C PRO A 303 33.41 -49.93 9.80
N GLU A 304 34.25 -50.85 10.29
CA GLU A 304 35.70 -50.77 10.16
C GLU A 304 36.10 -50.99 8.69
N SER A 305 37.18 -50.34 8.25
CA SER A 305 37.91 -50.77 7.05
C SER A 305 39.41 -50.58 7.27
N THR A 306 39.98 -51.52 8.01
CA THR A 306 41.43 -51.66 8.17
C THR A 306 41.92 -52.65 7.13
N PHE A 307 42.71 -52.20 6.15
CA PHE A 307 43.53 -53.09 5.32
C PHE A 307 44.95 -52.54 5.23
N SER A 308 45.92 -53.45 5.28
CA SER A 308 47.28 -53.18 5.69
C SER A 308 48.28 -53.14 4.54
N ILE A 309 49.19 -52.16 4.63
CA ILE A 309 50.64 -52.22 4.35
C ILE A 309 51.10 -53.16 3.22
N ASP A 310 51.77 -52.58 2.21
CA ASP A 310 53.03 -53.16 1.74
C ASP A 310 54.08 -52.07 1.42
N LYS A 311 55.37 -52.45 1.35
CA LYS A 311 56.54 -51.57 1.25
C LYS A 311 57.25 -51.65 -0.12
N ASP A 312 58.25 -50.77 -0.26
CA ASP A 312 59.45 -50.80 -1.12
C ASP A 312 59.40 -49.85 -2.35
N VAL A 313 60.21 -48.77 -2.47
CA VAL A 313 61.68 -48.54 -2.52
C VAL A 313 62.12 -48.14 -3.95
N ALA A 314 62.84 -47.00 -4.05
CA ALA A 314 63.71 -46.46 -5.12
C ALA A 314 63.34 -44.96 -5.41
N GLU A 315 64.10 -43.91 -5.09
CA GLU A 315 65.53 -43.56 -5.31
C GLU A 315 65.79 -42.77 -6.63
N VAL A 316 66.81 -41.88 -6.63
CA VAL A 316 67.35 -41.03 -7.74
C VAL A 316 66.54 -39.75 -8.09
N GLU A 317 67.09 -38.53 -8.25
CA GLU A 317 68.30 -37.82 -7.77
C GLU A 317 68.19 -36.29 -8.06
N THR A 318 68.86 -35.42 -7.26
CA THR A 318 69.44 -34.07 -7.60
C THR A 318 68.59 -32.93 -8.23
N ALA A 319 68.81 -31.63 -7.96
CA ALA A 319 69.78 -30.92 -7.10
C ALA A 319 69.15 -29.61 -6.54
#